data_AF-A0A3C0SZ82-F1
#
_entry.id   AF-A0A3C0SZ82-F1
#
_cell.length_a   1.000
_cell.length_b   1.000
_cell.length_c   1.000
_cell.angle_alpha   90.00
_cell.angle_beta   90.00
_cell.angle_gamma   90.00
#
_symmetry.space_group_name_H-M   'P 1'
#
loop_
_entity.id
_entity.type
_entity.pdbx_description
1 polymer ?
#
loop_
_entity_poly.entity_id
_entity_poly.type
_entity_poly.pdbx_seq_one_letter_code
_entity_poly.pdbx_strand_id
1 'polypeptide(L)'
;MKKPKVCIILEGSYPFITGGVSAWTHDLIINLPDIDFVLFTISPEEDMALRYELPENVVEHSDIVLSKHYDSTSKPASKKKLMKAIKQLHAMFQSENPADFKSIAKIIPEGFFMYDDAVKSDTGWELITEANQKHNPSYPFTDYYWAWKSAHDMLFTILGAAAPEADIYHAISTGYAGIIASAAKVRKNKPFILTEHGLYHKEREMEIRKSNLIKG
;
A
#
# COMPACT_ATOMS: atom_id res chain seq x y z
N MET A 1 27.91 10.49 -16.93
CA MET A 1 26.59 11.12 -16.72
C MET A 1 25.88 10.35 -15.61
N LYS A 2 25.06 11.00 -14.77
CA LYS A 2 24.30 10.29 -13.72
C LYS A 2 23.22 9.44 -14.38
N LYS A 3 23.17 8.14 -14.08
CA LYS A 3 22.10 7.25 -14.56
C LYS A 3 20.77 7.67 -13.95
N PRO A 4 19.65 7.64 -14.70
CA PRO A 4 18.33 7.85 -14.11
C PRO A 4 18.04 6.74 -13.09
N LYS A 5 17.39 7.11 -11.97
CA LYS A 5 17.03 6.15 -10.92
C LYS A 5 15.54 5.83 -10.97
N VAL A 6 15.17 4.56 -11.13
CA VAL A 6 13.78 4.08 -11.14
C VAL A 6 13.51 3.23 -9.91
N CYS A 7 12.53 3.63 -9.10
CA CYS A 7 12.03 2.80 -8.00
C CYS A 7 10.89 1.91 -8.50
N ILE A 8 11.13 0.60 -8.60
CA ILE A 8 10.10 -0.38 -8.92
C ILE A 8 9.47 -0.85 -7.62
N ILE A 9 8.15 -0.68 -7.51
CA ILE A 9 7.36 -1.05 -6.35
C ILE A 9 6.63 -2.36 -6.64
N LEU A 10 6.92 -3.39 -5.84
CA LEU A 10 6.63 -4.78 -6.15
C LEU A 10 5.85 -5.42 -5.00
N GLU A 11 4.61 -5.84 -5.24
CA GLU A 11 3.81 -6.58 -4.26
C GLU A 11 3.93 -8.08 -4.52
N GLY A 12 4.31 -8.86 -3.50
CA GLY A 12 4.26 -10.33 -3.53
C GLY A 12 4.94 -11.00 -4.73
N SER A 13 6.00 -10.41 -5.28
CA SER A 13 6.63 -10.83 -6.53
C SER A 13 8.16 -10.79 -6.46
N TYR A 14 8.84 -10.18 -7.43
CA TYR A 14 10.30 -10.07 -7.44
C TYR A 14 10.79 -9.31 -6.20
N PRO A 15 11.92 -9.71 -5.59
CA PRO A 15 12.79 -10.85 -5.88
C PRO A 15 12.47 -12.11 -5.06
N PHE A 16 11.37 -12.14 -4.30
CA PHE A 16 11.07 -13.20 -3.33
C PHE A 16 10.26 -14.37 -3.90
N ILE A 17 9.44 -14.13 -4.92
CA ILE A 17 8.56 -15.15 -5.52
C ILE A 17 8.98 -15.38 -6.97
N THR A 18 9.00 -16.64 -7.39
CA THR A 18 9.22 -17.01 -8.81
C THR A 18 7.90 -16.99 -9.57
N GLY A 19 7.90 -16.49 -10.80
CA GLY A 19 6.71 -16.45 -11.64
C GLY A 19 6.87 -15.51 -12.83
N GLY A 20 5.82 -15.38 -13.65
CA GLY A 20 5.88 -14.57 -14.87
C GLY A 20 6.20 -13.09 -14.61
N VAL A 21 5.58 -12.50 -13.58
CA VAL A 21 5.84 -11.10 -13.19
C VAL A 21 7.28 -10.92 -12.74
N SER A 22 7.79 -11.82 -11.89
CA SER A 22 9.16 -11.72 -11.38
C SER A 22 10.21 -11.96 -12.46
N ALA A 23 9.98 -12.92 -13.36
CA ALA A 23 10.84 -13.14 -14.52
C ALA A 23 10.86 -11.91 -15.43
N TRP A 24 9.69 -11.33 -15.73
CA TRP A 24 9.59 -10.11 -16.51
C TRP A 24 10.30 -8.92 -15.84
N THR A 25 10.16 -8.74 -14.53
CA THR A 25 10.86 -7.68 -13.79
C THR A 25 12.37 -7.88 -13.85
N HIS A 26 12.84 -9.11 -13.67
CA HIS A 26 14.26 -9.44 -13.77
C HIS A 26 14.79 -9.13 -15.19
N ASP A 27 14.09 -9.58 -16.22
CA ASP A 27 14.43 -9.33 -17.62
C ASP A 27 14.46 -7.83 -17.95
N LEU A 28 13.48 -7.06 -17.45
CA LEU A 28 13.46 -5.60 -17.59
C LEU A 28 14.72 -4.96 -17.02
N ILE A 29 15.11 -5.35 -15.81
CA ILE A 29 16.27 -4.78 -15.11
C ILE A 29 17.56 -5.10 -15.84
N ILE A 30 17.81 -6.36 -16.21
CA ILE A 30 19.07 -6.77 -16.84
C ILE A 30 19.24 -6.20 -18.25
N ASN A 31 18.14 -5.96 -18.97
CA ASN A 31 18.18 -5.40 -20.32
C ASN A 31 18.25 -3.86 -20.35
N LEU A 32 18.29 -3.20 -19.18
CA LEU A 32 18.42 -1.75 -19.04
C LEU A 32 19.62 -1.36 -18.16
N PRO A 33 20.86 -1.71 -18.54
CA PRO A 33 22.06 -1.52 -17.72
C PRO A 33 22.41 -0.03 -17.47
N ASP A 34 21.87 0.88 -18.27
CA ASP A 34 22.07 2.33 -18.16
C ASP A 34 21.11 3.01 -17.16
N ILE A 35 20.24 2.24 -16.49
CA ILE A 35 19.29 2.71 -15.48
C ILE A 35 19.66 2.08 -14.13
N ASP A 36 19.68 2.90 -13.07
CA ASP A 36 19.80 2.40 -11.70
C ASP A 36 18.40 2.07 -11.15
N PHE A 37 18.21 0.85 -10.69
CA PHE A 37 16.95 0.38 -10.11
C PHE A 37 17.02 0.37 -8.58
N VAL A 38 15.95 0.83 -7.97
CA VAL A 38 15.68 0.64 -6.55
C VAL A 38 14.46 -0.27 -6.43
N LEU A 39 14.57 -1.31 -5.63
CA LEU A 39 13.44 -2.20 -5.35
C LEU A 39 12.78 -1.75 -4.05
N PHE A 40 11.48 -1.49 -4.12
CA PHE A 40 10.66 -1.33 -2.92
C PHE A 40 9.59 -2.41 -2.89
N THR A 41 9.85 -3.45 -2.11
CA THR A 41 9.02 -4.65 -2.06
C THR A 41 7.97 -4.55 -0.96
N ILE A 42 6.83 -5.19 -1.19
CA ILE A 42 5.76 -5.37 -0.21
C ILE A 42 5.60 -6.88 -0.02
N SER A 43 6.03 -7.35 1.15
CA SER A 43 6.04 -8.77 1.50
C SER A 43 4.92 -9.11 2.49
N PRO A 44 4.39 -10.34 2.47
CA PRO A 44 3.43 -10.80 3.48
C PRO A 44 4.08 -11.11 4.85
N GLU A 45 5.39 -11.40 4.87
CA GLU A 45 6.13 -11.86 6.05
C GLU A 45 7.59 -11.38 6.04
N GLU A 46 8.23 -11.36 7.21
CA GLU A 46 9.63 -10.96 7.37
C GLU A 46 10.59 -12.02 6.83
N ASP A 47 11.84 -11.60 6.56
CA ASP A 47 12.97 -12.47 6.25
C ASP A 47 12.75 -13.42 5.07
N MET A 48 11.92 -13.02 4.10
CA MET A 48 11.73 -13.79 2.87
C MET A 48 13.05 -13.94 2.10
N ALA A 49 13.38 -15.18 1.75
CA ALA A 49 14.59 -15.47 0.98
C ALA A 49 14.48 -14.95 -0.46
N LEU A 50 15.56 -14.32 -0.94
CA LEU A 50 15.69 -13.95 -2.35
C LEU A 50 15.71 -15.22 -3.21
N ARG A 51 14.91 -15.23 -4.28
CA ARG A 51 14.88 -16.28 -5.30
C ARG A 51 15.63 -15.90 -6.57
N TYR A 52 16.04 -14.63 -6.66
CA TYR A 52 16.84 -14.07 -7.73
C TYR A 52 18.10 -13.44 -7.15
N GLU A 53 19.21 -13.60 -7.86
CA GLU A 53 20.38 -12.76 -7.65
C GLU A 53 20.08 -11.36 -8.20
N LEU A 54 20.30 -10.33 -7.39
CA LEU A 54 20.02 -8.96 -7.80
C LEU A 54 21.13 -8.48 -8.76
N PRO A 55 20.79 -8.01 -9.97
CA PRO A 55 21.77 -7.46 -10.91
C PRO A 55 22.52 -6.25 -10.35
N GLU A 56 23.72 -5.96 -10.87
CA GLU A 56 24.56 -4.84 -10.41
C GLU A 56 23.90 -3.46 -10.53
N ASN A 57 22.96 -3.30 -11.47
CA ASN A 57 22.19 -2.06 -11.63
C ASN A 57 20.99 -1.97 -10.67
N VAL A 58 20.81 -2.91 -9.74
CA VAL A 58 19.96 -2.75 -8.56
C VAL A 58 20.79 -2.14 -7.43
N VAL A 59 20.63 -0.84 -7.21
CA VAL A 59 21.50 -0.07 -6.29
C VAL A 59 20.96 -0.02 -4.86
N GLU A 60 19.70 -0.38 -4.64
CA GLU A 60 19.04 -0.38 -3.34
C GLU A 60 17.86 -1.36 -3.35
N HIS A 61 17.66 -2.09 -2.25
CA HIS A 61 16.48 -2.92 -2.01
C HIS A 61 15.99 -2.67 -0.59
N SER A 62 14.72 -2.29 -0.46
CA SER A 62 14.03 -2.14 0.82
C SER A 62 12.68 -2.85 0.76
N ASP A 63 12.18 -3.28 1.92
CA ASP A 63 10.96 -4.06 2.04
C ASP A 63 10.03 -3.47 3.11
N ILE A 64 8.73 -3.48 2.84
CA ILE A 64 7.68 -3.21 3.82
C ILE A 64 6.83 -4.47 4.01
N VAL A 65 6.84 -5.00 5.23
CA VAL A 65 6.09 -6.20 5.59
C VAL A 65 4.66 -5.82 5.94
N LEU A 66 3.72 -6.28 5.13
CA LEU A 66 2.33 -5.85 5.17
C LEU A 66 1.60 -6.23 6.46
N SER A 67 1.96 -7.38 7.03
CA SER A 67 1.39 -7.92 8.27
C SER A 67 1.99 -7.32 9.54
N LYS A 68 3.07 -6.53 9.43
CA LYS A 68 3.79 -5.96 10.56
C LYS A 68 3.23 -4.61 10.99
N HIS A 69 3.16 -4.41 12.31
CA HIS A 69 2.94 -3.09 12.89
C HIS A 69 4.26 -2.35 13.09
N TYR A 70 4.31 -1.12 12.60
CA TYR A 70 5.48 -0.24 12.67
C TYR A 70 5.26 0.92 13.63
N ASP A 71 6.31 1.28 14.36
CA ASP A 71 6.32 2.50 15.17
C ASP A 71 6.40 3.73 14.27
N SER A 72 5.61 4.75 14.61
CA SER A 72 5.64 6.01 13.86
C SER A 72 6.89 6.80 14.16
N THR A 73 7.64 7.15 13.12
CA THR A 73 8.81 8.03 13.17
C THR A 73 8.48 9.48 12.85
N SER A 74 7.26 9.75 12.35
CA SER A 74 6.75 11.09 12.08
C SER A 74 5.34 11.30 12.64
N LYS A 75 4.83 12.53 12.54
CA LYS A 75 3.48 12.90 13.00
C LYS A 75 2.83 13.85 11.99
N PRO A 76 1.51 13.73 11.75
CA PRO A 76 0.80 14.67 10.90
C PRO A 76 0.75 16.05 11.55
N ALA A 77 0.69 17.11 10.74
CA ALA A 77 0.59 18.48 11.23
C ALA A 77 -0.66 18.72 12.11
N SER A 78 -1.74 17.97 11.86
CA SER A 78 -2.94 17.98 12.70
C SER A 78 -3.69 16.66 12.60
N LYS A 79 -3.69 15.89 13.70
CA LYS A 79 -4.45 14.64 13.81
C LYS A 79 -5.95 14.85 13.58
N LYS A 80 -6.52 15.94 14.12
CA LYS A 80 -7.94 16.30 13.92
C LYS A 80 -8.28 16.50 12.45
N LYS A 81 -7.44 17.21 11.69
CA LYS A 81 -7.65 17.40 10.24
C LYS A 81 -7.52 16.08 9.48
N LEU A 82 -6.55 15.25 9.84
CA LEU A 82 -6.38 13.92 9.26
C LEU A 82 -7.61 13.04 9.48
N MET A 83 -8.09 12.92 10.72
CA MET A 83 -9.29 12.10 11.02
C MET A 83 -10.53 12.61 10.30
N LYS A 84 -10.69 13.94 10.17
CA LYS A 84 -11.77 14.52 9.36
C LYS A 84 -11.65 14.14 7.88
N ALA A 85 -10.45 14.18 7.32
CA ALA A 85 -10.21 13.81 5.92
C ALA A 85 -10.46 12.30 5.69
N ILE A 86 -10.07 11.44 6.63
CA ILE A 86 -10.38 10.00 6.60
C ILE A 86 -11.89 9.78 6.63
N LYS A 87 -12.63 10.42 7.55
CA LYS A 87 -14.09 10.31 7.60
C LYS A 87 -14.75 10.73 6.28
N GLN A 88 -14.24 11.79 5.65
CA GLN A 88 -14.71 12.22 4.33
C GLN A 88 -14.39 11.20 3.24
N LEU A 89 -13.17 10.66 3.21
CA LEU A 89 -12.76 9.63 2.25
C LEU A 89 -13.68 8.40 2.30
N HIS A 90 -13.98 7.91 3.52
CA HIS A 90 -14.91 6.80 3.70
C HIS A 90 -16.32 7.11 3.20
N ALA A 91 -16.82 8.33 3.42
CA ALA A 91 -18.10 8.76 2.87
C ALA A 91 -18.08 8.81 1.33
N MET A 92 -16.95 9.19 0.73
CA MET A 92 -16.79 9.23 -0.73
C MET A 92 -16.82 7.82 -1.34
N PHE A 93 -16.22 6.81 -0.70
CA PHE A 93 -16.31 5.42 -1.16
C PHE A 93 -17.74 4.86 -1.20
N GLN A 94 -18.65 5.46 -0.42
CA GLN A 94 -20.08 5.11 -0.41
C GLN A 94 -20.90 5.96 -1.40
N SER A 95 -20.24 6.81 -2.19
CA SER A 95 -20.85 7.70 -3.15
C SER A 95 -20.27 7.47 -4.55
N GLU A 96 -20.93 7.99 -5.58
CA GLU A 96 -20.38 7.99 -6.95
C GLU A 96 -19.26 9.03 -7.15
N ASN A 97 -18.93 9.81 -6.11
CA ASN A 97 -17.91 10.84 -6.22
C ASN A 97 -16.50 10.25 -6.11
N PRO A 98 -15.58 10.61 -7.02
CA PRO A 98 -14.20 10.14 -6.98
C PRO A 98 -13.49 10.64 -5.73
N ALA A 99 -12.91 9.73 -4.97
CA ALA A 99 -12.11 10.04 -3.79
C ALA A 99 -10.89 10.93 -4.12
N ASP A 100 -10.67 12.00 -3.34
CA ASP A 100 -9.47 12.84 -3.47
C ASP A 100 -8.27 12.22 -2.73
N PHE A 101 -7.69 11.19 -3.33
CA PHE A 101 -6.51 10.51 -2.79
C PHE A 101 -5.31 11.45 -2.64
N LYS A 102 -5.18 12.46 -3.51
CA LYS A 102 -4.06 13.42 -3.47
C LYS A 102 -4.04 14.21 -2.17
N SER A 103 -5.19 14.64 -1.67
CA SER A 103 -5.28 15.33 -0.37
C SER A 103 -4.88 14.40 0.78
N ILE A 104 -5.33 13.15 0.75
CA ILE A 104 -5.00 12.15 1.79
C ILE A 104 -3.49 11.85 1.82
N ALA A 105 -2.90 11.59 0.66
CA ALA A 105 -1.47 11.31 0.52
C ALA A 105 -0.57 12.47 1.02
N LYS A 106 -1.06 13.72 0.96
CA LYS A 106 -0.34 14.89 1.50
C LYS A 106 -0.46 15.04 3.02
N ILE A 107 -1.61 14.66 3.59
CA ILE A 107 -1.88 14.87 5.02
C ILE A 107 -1.22 13.78 5.87
N ILE A 108 -1.10 12.56 5.33
CA ILE A 108 -0.39 11.44 5.96
C ILE A 108 1.09 11.56 5.59
N PRO A 109 1.99 11.95 6.52
CA PRO A 109 3.42 11.98 6.23
C PRO A 109 4.00 10.57 6.14
N GLU A 110 5.12 10.42 5.43
CA GLU A 110 5.91 9.19 5.46
C GLU A 110 6.40 8.91 6.89
N GLY A 111 6.41 7.64 7.29
CA GLY A 111 6.76 7.21 8.64
C GLY A 111 5.67 7.39 9.69
N PHE A 112 4.45 7.78 9.32
CA PHE A 112 3.30 7.84 10.25
C PHE A 112 2.31 6.72 9.95
N PHE A 113 2.07 5.86 10.94
CA PHE A 113 1.19 4.71 10.85
C PHE A 113 -0.02 4.86 11.77
N MET A 114 -1.22 4.70 11.20
CA MET A 114 -2.49 5.12 11.84
C MET A 114 -3.17 4.04 12.69
N TYR A 115 -2.52 2.89 12.94
CA TYR A 115 -3.14 1.72 13.59
C TYR A 115 -3.97 2.08 14.83
N ASP A 116 -3.38 2.86 15.74
CA ASP A 116 -4.03 3.27 16.98
C ASP A 116 -5.00 4.44 16.80
N ASP A 117 -4.62 5.45 16.02
CA ASP A 117 -5.45 6.64 15.78
C ASP A 117 -6.79 6.28 15.11
N ALA A 118 -6.79 5.26 14.26
CA ALA A 118 -7.96 4.80 13.53
C ALA A 118 -9.02 4.11 14.40
N VAL A 119 -8.62 3.42 15.47
CA VAL A 119 -9.54 2.63 16.32
C VAL A 119 -9.72 3.17 17.74
N LYS A 120 -8.76 3.93 18.26
CA LYS A 120 -8.79 4.47 19.63
C LYS A 120 -9.31 5.91 19.72
N SER A 121 -9.41 6.63 18.59
CA SER A 121 -9.98 7.98 18.59
C SER A 121 -11.51 7.94 18.57
N ASP A 122 -12.16 8.91 19.20
CA ASP A 122 -13.63 9.04 19.18
C ASP A 122 -14.16 9.07 17.74
N THR A 123 -13.51 9.83 16.86
CA THR A 123 -13.89 9.92 15.44
C THR A 123 -13.73 8.59 14.71
N GLY A 124 -12.67 7.83 14.99
CA GLY A 124 -12.46 6.50 14.42
C GLY A 124 -13.49 5.50 14.91
N TRP A 125 -13.76 5.50 16.23
CA TRP A 125 -14.76 4.65 16.85
C TRP A 125 -16.17 4.91 16.32
N GLU A 126 -16.56 6.18 16.21
CA GLU A 126 -17.81 6.60 15.58
C GLU A 126 -17.90 6.10 14.13
N LEU A 127 -16.84 6.25 13.34
CA LEU A 127 -16.83 5.84 11.93
C LEU A 127 -17.07 4.32 11.79
N ILE A 128 -16.38 3.50 12.59
CA ILE A 128 -16.49 2.05 12.53
C ILE A 128 -17.89 1.59 13.01
N THR A 129 -18.38 2.16 14.11
CA THR A 129 -19.69 1.79 14.67
C THR A 129 -20.85 2.23 13.77
N GLU A 130 -20.84 3.47 13.27
CA GLU A 130 -21.84 3.97 12.31
C GLU A 130 -21.86 3.13 11.03
N ALA A 131 -20.67 2.76 10.50
CA ALA A 131 -20.58 1.96 9.29
C ALA A 131 -21.14 0.54 9.48
N ASN A 132 -20.90 -0.11 10.62
CA ASN A 132 -21.51 -1.41 10.93
C ASN A 132 -23.03 -1.31 11.05
N GLN A 133 -23.52 -0.39 11.89
CA GLN A 133 -24.96 -0.26 12.17
C GLN A 133 -25.76 0.11 10.91
N LYS A 134 -25.19 0.93 10.03
CA LYS A 134 -25.87 1.40 8.82
C LYS A 134 -25.82 0.41 7.67
N HIS A 135 -24.67 -0.24 7.45
CA HIS A 135 -24.44 -1.03 6.24
C HIS A 135 -24.41 -2.54 6.47
N ASN A 136 -24.14 -2.99 7.70
CA ASN A 136 -24.02 -4.41 8.05
C ASN A 136 -24.75 -4.73 9.38
N PRO A 137 -26.01 -4.32 9.57
CA PRO A 137 -26.69 -4.42 10.87
C PRO A 137 -26.88 -5.87 11.36
N SER A 138 -26.94 -6.83 10.44
CA SER A 138 -27.09 -8.25 10.76
C SER A 138 -25.78 -8.96 11.09
N TYR A 139 -24.63 -8.31 10.85
CA TYR A 139 -23.32 -8.90 11.09
C TYR A 139 -22.81 -8.51 12.49
N PRO A 140 -22.38 -9.47 13.33
CA PRO A 140 -21.88 -9.17 14.67
C PRO A 140 -20.80 -8.08 14.66
N PHE A 141 -20.95 -7.07 15.50
CA PHE A 141 -20.02 -5.94 15.54
C PHE A 141 -18.57 -6.38 15.80
N THR A 142 -18.36 -7.41 16.62
CA THR A 142 -17.02 -7.96 16.91
C THR A 142 -16.34 -8.46 15.65
N ASP A 143 -17.05 -9.19 14.80
CA ASP A 143 -16.51 -9.78 13.58
C ASP A 143 -16.26 -8.68 12.54
N TYR A 144 -17.18 -7.71 12.46
CA TYR A 144 -17.00 -6.53 11.63
C TYR A 144 -15.76 -5.73 12.03
N TYR A 145 -15.60 -5.48 13.33
CA TYR A 145 -14.48 -4.72 13.88
C TYR A 145 -13.15 -5.37 13.50
N TRP A 146 -13.00 -6.69 13.70
CA TRP A 146 -11.74 -7.37 13.38
C TRP A 146 -11.47 -7.43 11.88
N ALA A 147 -12.49 -7.66 11.06
CA ALA A 147 -12.35 -7.62 9.60
C ALA A 147 -11.94 -6.23 9.11
N TRP A 148 -12.62 -5.19 9.59
CA TRP A 148 -12.29 -3.80 9.27
C TRP A 148 -10.88 -3.46 9.71
N LYS A 149 -10.52 -3.77 10.97
CA LYS A 149 -9.21 -3.47 11.54
C LYS A 149 -8.09 -4.13 10.74
N SER A 150 -8.22 -5.43 10.44
CA SER A 150 -7.21 -6.17 9.68
C SER A 150 -7.00 -5.57 8.29
N ALA A 151 -8.07 -5.24 7.56
CA ALA A 151 -7.95 -4.65 6.23
C ALA A 151 -7.33 -3.23 6.27
N HIS A 152 -7.69 -2.43 7.27
CA HIS A 152 -7.21 -1.06 7.40
C HIS A 152 -5.79 -0.98 7.92
N ASP A 153 -5.38 -1.86 8.82
CA ASP A 153 -3.99 -1.93 9.29
C ASP A 153 -3.05 -2.11 8.09
N MET A 154 -3.36 -3.04 7.17
CA MET A 154 -2.58 -3.23 5.94
C MET A 154 -2.52 -1.93 5.10
N LEU A 155 -3.64 -1.22 4.93
CA LEU A 155 -3.65 0.08 4.23
C LEU A 155 -2.83 1.15 4.98
N PHE A 156 -2.83 1.14 6.31
CA PHE A 156 -2.07 2.09 7.12
C PHE A 156 -0.57 1.83 7.04
N THR A 157 -0.15 0.57 6.99
CA THR A 157 1.24 0.18 6.68
C THR A 157 1.69 0.81 5.36
N ILE A 158 0.89 0.63 4.31
CA ILE A 158 1.17 1.10 2.95
C ILE A 158 1.16 2.63 2.84
N LEU A 159 0.19 3.31 3.46
CA LEU A 159 0.11 4.77 3.42
C LEU A 159 1.23 5.44 4.24
N GLY A 160 1.65 4.81 5.33
CA GLY A 160 2.76 5.26 6.16
C GLY A 160 4.14 4.94 5.59
N ALA A 161 4.22 3.99 4.65
CA ALA A 161 5.47 3.55 4.05
C ALA A 161 6.23 4.71 3.36
N ALA A 162 7.54 4.78 3.61
CA ALA A 162 8.44 5.75 3.00
C ALA A 162 9.10 5.11 1.78
N ALA A 163 8.63 5.45 0.57
CA ALA A 163 9.26 4.93 -0.64
C ALA A 163 10.69 5.49 -0.76
N PRO A 164 11.70 4.72 -1.20
CA PRO A 164 13.04 5.24 -1.45
C PRO A 164 13.06 6.43 -2.43
N GLU A 165 14.10 7.27 -2.37
CA GLU A 165 14.27 8.39 -3.32
C GLU A 165 14.61 7.89 -4.73
N ALA A 166 13.83 8.33 -5.72
CA ALA A 166 14.04 8.00 -7.13
C ALA A 166 13.59 9.12 -8.06
N ASP A 167 13.99 9.04 -9.33
CA ASP A 167 13.58 9.97 -10.37
C ASP A 167 12.21 9.59 -10.96
N ILE A 168 11.86 8.30 -10.95
CA ILE A 168 10.58 7.75 -11.41
C ILE A 168 10.14 6.64 -10.46
N TYR A 169 8.84 6.59 -10.16
CA TYR A 169 8.21 5.45 -9.48
C TYR A 169 7.46 4.58 -10.48
N HIS A 170 7.67 3.27 -10.44
CA HIS A 170 7.01 2.31 -11.32
C HIS A 170 6.30 1.24 -10.47
N ALA A 171 4.97 1.26 -10.45
CA ALA A 171 4.20 0.17 -9.84
C ALA A 171 3.86 -0.88 -10.90
N ILE A 172 4.04 -2.15 -10.53
CA ILE A 172 3.70 -3.31 -11.38
C ILE A 172 2.29 -3.89 -11.11
N SER A 173 1.54 -3.25 -10.23
CA SER A 173 0.13 -3.58 -9.97
C SER A 173 -0.64 -2.34 -9.48
N THR A 174 -1.96 -2.33 -9.70
CA THR A 174 -2.88 -1.31 -9.18
C THR A 174 -3.14 -1.41 -7.68
N GLY A 175 -2.68 -2.48 -7.03
CA GLY A 175 -2.88 -2.78 -5.61
C GLY A 175 -2.09 -1.89 -4.65
N TYR A 176 -1.49 -2.50 -3.63
CA TYR A 176 -0.72 -1.75 -2.64
C TYR A 176 0.47 -1.02 -3.27
N ALA A 177 1.11 -1.62 -4.28
CA ALA A 177 2.16 -0.97 -5.06
C ALA A 177 1.68 0.34 -5.72
N GLY A 178 0.49 0.30 -6.34
CA GLY A 178 -0.13 1.48 -6.94
C GLY A 178 -0.46 2.58 -5.93
N ILE A 179 -0.89 2.21 -4.71
CA ILE A 179 -1.15 3.15 -3.62
C ILE A 179 0.14 3.83 -3.17
N ILE A 180 1.22 3.08 -2.92
CA ILE A 180 2.52 3.64 -2.55
C ILE A 180 3.03 4.57 -3.64
N ALA A 181 3.02 4.12 -4.90
CA ALA A 181 3.54 4.92 -6.01
C ALA A 181 2.74 6.22 -6.21
N SER A 182 1.42 6.16 -6.04
CA SER A 182 0.55 7.33 -6.08
C SER A 182 0.86 8.30 -4.93
N ALA A 183 1.12 7.78 -3.73
CA ALA A 183 1.52 8.61 -2.60
C ALA A 183 2.90 9.24 -2.82
N ALA A 184 3.88 8.47 -3.30
CA ALA A 184 5.23 8.93 -3.60
C ALA A 184 5.23 10.03 -4.68
N LYS A 185 4.45 9.85 -5.77
CA LYS A 185 4.22 10.89 -6.79
C LYS A 185 3.80 12.22 -6.17
N VAL A 186 2.83 12.17 -5.25
CA VAL A 186 2.26 13.37 -4.64
C VAL A 186 3.23 14.02 -3.65
N ARG A 187 3.90 13.20 -2.84
CA ARG A 187 4.81 13.65 -1.76
C ARG A 187 6.13 14.18 -2.31
N LYS A 188 6.68 13.52 -3.33
CA LYS A 188 8.02 13.78 -3.88
C LYS A 188 7.99 14.52 -5.22
N ASN A 189 6.80 14.74 -5.78
CA ASN A 189 6.59 15.42 -7.05
C ASN A 189 7.40 14.79 -8.21
N LYS A 190 7.38 13.45 -8.27
CA LYS A 190 8.08 12.64 -9.28
C LYS A 190 7.11 11.95 -10.22
N PRO A 191 7.49 11.68 -11.49
CA PRO A 191 6.71 10.86 -12.40
C PRO A 191 6.36 9.47 -11.84
N PHE A 192 5.21 8.96 -12.25
CA PHE A 192 4.68 7.65 -11.86
C PHE A 192 4.23 6.90 -13.12
N ILE A 193 4.71 5.67 -13.26
CA ILE A 193 4.31 4.70 -14.28
C ILE A 193 3.59 3.55 -13.59
N LEU A 194 2.47 3.14 -14.17
CA LEU A 194 1.73 1.96 -13.75
C LEU A 194 1.72 0.95 -14.89
N THR A 195 2.17 -0.26 -14.61
CA THR A 195 1.95 -1.43 -15.46
C THR A 195 1.08 -2.39 -14.67
N GLU A 196 0.01 -2.89 -15.26
CA GLU A 196 -0.86 -3.88 -14.62
C GLU A 196 -0.57 -5.25 -15.23
N HIS A 197 -0.05 -6.18 -14.41
CA HIS A 197 0.27 -7.54 -14.85
C HIS A 197 -0.81 -8.56 -14.50
N GLY A 198 -1.74 -8.22 -13.61
CA GLY A 198 -2.80 -9.11 -13.16
C GLY A 198 -4.18 -8.51 -13.34
N LEU A 199 -5.19 -9.25 -12.90
CA LEU A 199 -6.49 -8.67 -12.62
C LEU A 199 -6.59 -8.54 -11.11
N TYR A 200 -5.85 -7.58 -10.54
CA TYR A 200 -5.67 -7.42 -9.08
C TYR A 200 -6.99 -7.56 -8.31
N HIS A 201 -8.04 -6.89 -8.79
CA HIS A 201 -9.38 -6.99 -8.22
C HIS A 201 -9.94 -8.42 -8.22
N LYS A 202 -9.84 -9.14 -9.35
CA LYS A 202 -10.33 -10.53 -9.44
C LYS A 202 -9.51 -11.48 -8.58
N GLU A 203 -8.20 -11.28 -8.53
CA GLU A 203 -7.31 -12.07 -7.67
C GLU A 203 -7.70 -11.90 -6.20
N ARG A 204 -7.93 -10.66 -5.75
CA ARG A 204 -8.38 -10.38 -4.39
C ARG A 204 -9.79 -10.90 -4.10
N GLU A 205 -10.71 -10.81 -5.05
CA GLU A 205 -12.05 -11.39 -4.94
C GLU A 205 -11.99 -12.91 -4.75
N MET A 206 -11.13 -13.60 -5.49
CA MET A 206 -10.93 -15.05 -5.35
C MET A 206 -10.32 -15.41 -3.99
N GLU A 207 -9.36 -14.63 -3.48
CA GLU A 207 -8.78 -14.85 -2.15
C GLU A 207 -9.82 -14.67 -1.04
N ILE A 208 -10.63 -13.61 -1.11
CA ILE A 208 -11.72 -13.34 -0.17
C ILE A 208 -12.72 -14.50 -0.15
N ARG A 209 -13.14 -15.00 -1.32
CA ARG A 209 -14.05 -16.15 -1.43
C ARG A 209 -13.49 -17.45 -0.85
N LYS A 210 -12.17 -17.62 -0.83
CA LYS A 210 -11.49 -18.79 -0.25
C LYS A 210 -11.23 -18.65 1.25
N SER A 211 -11.48 -17.46 1.83
CA SER A 211 -11.22 -17.19 3.23
C SER A 211 -12.31 -17.78 4.14
N ASN A 212 -11.90 -18.43 5.22
CA ASN A 212 -12.80 -18.94 6.24
C ASN A 212 -13.31 -17.84 7.20
N LEU A 213 -12.78 -16.62 7.09
CA LEU A 213 -13.10 -15.49 7.98
C LEU A 213 -14.36 -14.73 7.57
N ILE A 214 -14.76 -14.80 6.30
CA ILE A 214 -15.92 -14.09 5.76
C ILE A 214 -16.97 -15.16 5.45
N LYS A 215 -17.98 -15.26 6.31
CA LYS A 215 -19.13 -16.14 6.09
C LYS A 215 -20.18 -15.36 5.32
N GLY A 216 -20.25 -15.57 4.01
CA GLY A 216 -21.21 -14.93 3.11
C GLY A 216 -21.30 -15.64 1.78
#